data_AF-A0A564Q835-F1
#
_entry.id   AF-A0A564Q835-F1
#
_cell.length_a   1.000
_cell.length_b   1.000
_cell.length_c   1.000
_cell.angle_alpha   90.00
_cell.angle_beta   90.00
_cell.angle_gamma   90.00
#
_symmetry.space_group_name_H-M   'P 1'
#
loop_
_entity.id
_entity.type
_entity.pdbx_description
1 polymer ?
#
loop_
_entity_poly.entity_id
_entity_poly.type
_entity_poly.pdbx_seq_one_letter_code
_entity_poly.pdbx_strand_id
1 'polypeptide(L)'
;MSSRIDEIFEDEILVNKIKTRLPYLFQLAELESSRAGKIGMEVGSLRGRIIVALLIYKFGEENVETEIPITEPEIDVKLFDEPVSIKTKKTF
;
A
#
# COMPACT_ATOMS: atom_id res chain seq x y z
N MET A 1 -10.01 -0.37 20.59
CA MET A 1 -10.01 -1.41 19.55
C MET A 1 -8.72 -1.18 18.77
N SER A 2 -7.78 -2.13 18.78
CA SER A 2 -6.66 -2.04 17.85
C SER A 2 -7.20 -2.33 16.45
N SER A 3 -6.76 -1.55 15.48
CA SER A 3 -7.06 -1.86 14.09
C SER A 3 -6.30 -3.13 13.73
N ARG A 4 -6.84 -3.98 12.84
CA ARG A 4 -6.08 -5.09 12.25
C ARG A 4 -4.76 -4.63 11.65
N ILE A 5 -4.70 -3.39 11.20
CA ILE A 5 -3.48 -2.74 10.69
C ILE A 5 -2.38 -2.65 11.76
N ASP A 6 -2.73 -2.46 13.04
CA ASP A 6 -1.73 -2.34 14.12
C ASP A 6 -0.89 -3.63 14.25
N GLU A 7 -1.47 -4.79 13.90
CA GLU A 7 -0.78 -6.09 13.89
C GLU A 7 0.43 -6.13 12.92
N ILE A 8 0.46 -5.27 11.89
CA ILE A 8 1.62 -5.13 11.00
C ILE A 8 2.80 -4.53 11.75
N PHE A 9 2.54 -3.56 12.64
CA PHE A 9 3.57 -2.82 13.36
C PHE A 9 4.11 -3.59 14.57
N GLU A 10 3.36 -4.58 15.06
CA GLU A 10 3.76 -5.49 16.12
C GLU A 10 4.58 -6.70 15.61
N ASP A 11 4.49 -7.02 14.31
CA ASP A 11 5.25 -8.10 13.67
C ASP A 11 6.67 -7.64 13.29
N GLU A 12 7.64 -7.89 14.16
CA GLU A 12 9.04 -7.45 13.96
C GLU A 12 9.66 -7.97 12.65
N ILE A 13 9.32 -9.19 12.24
CA ILE A 13 9.84 -9.81 11.02
C ILE A 13 9.31 -9.05 9.81
N LEU A 14 8.00 -8.78 9.78
CA LEU A 14 7.37 -8.01 8.72
C LEU A 14 7.86 -6.56 8.70
N VAL A 15 7.97 -5.91 9.87
CA VAL A 15 8.53 -4.56 10.00
C VAL A 15 9.94 -4.50 9.40
N ASN A 16 10.79 -5.47 9.70
CA ASN A 16 12.14 -5.51 9.14
C ASN A 16 12.13 -5.71 7.61
N LYS A 17 11.22 -6.54 7.09
CA LYS A 17 11.02 -6.72 5.64
C LYS A 17 10.55 -5.42 4.98
N ILE A 18 9.60 -4.70 5.60
CA ILE A 18 9.12 -3.40 5.11
C ILE A 18 10.27 -2.39 5.07
N LYS A 19 11.03 -2.25 6.17
CA LYS A 19 12.19 -1.34 6.25
C LYS A 19 13.23 -1.62 5.16
N THR A 20 13.47 -2.89 4.83
CA THR A 20 14.50 -3.29 3.87
C THR A 20 14.03 -3.34 2.42
N ARG A 21 12.74 -3.55 2.16
CA ARG A 21 12.21 -3.80 0.79
C ARG A 21 11.30 -2.69 0.27
N LEU A 22 10.50 -2.05 1.13
CA LEU A 22 9.56 -1.03 0.69
C LEU A 22 10.23 0.16 -0.03
N PRO A 23 11.39 0.68 0.42
CA PRO A 23 12.07 1.76 -0.30
C PRO A 23 12.43 1.38 -1.74
N TYR A 24 12.91 0.15 -1.95
CA TYR A 24 13.26 -0.35 -3.28
C TYR A 24 12.03 -0.53 -4.17
N LEU A 25 10.94 -1.11 -3.64
CA LEU A 25 9.70 -1.27 -4.40
C LEU A 25 9.08 0.09 -4.77
N PHE A 26 9.17 1.08 -3.88
CA PHE A 26 8.70 2.44 -4.17
C PHE A 26 9.57 3.14 -5.20
N GLN A 27 10.88 2.89 -5.22
CA GLN A 27 11.76 3.38 -6.27
C GLN A 27 11.40 2.78 -7.63
N LEU A 28 11.08 1.49 -7.71
CA LEU A 28 10.59 0.87 -8.94
C LEU A 28 9.29 1.53 -9.42
N ALA A 29 8.34 1.78 -8.50
CA ALA A 29 7.11 2.48 -8.84
C ALA A 29 7.36 3.90 -9.38
N GLU A 30 8.32 4.62 -8.82
CA GLU A 30 8.73 5.94 -9.32
C GLU A 30 9.32 5.85 -10.72
N LEU A 31 10.20 4.88 -10.99
CA LEU A 31 10.82 4.69 -12.31
C LEU A 31 9.78 4.37 -13.38
N GLU A 32 8.83 3.49 -13.08
CA GLU A 32 7.73 3.13 -13.98
C GLU A 32 6.76 4.30 -14.22
N SER A 33 6.59 5.18 -13.24
CA SER A 33 5.69 6.34 -13.30
C SER A 33 6.43 7.63 -13.69
N SER A 34 7.64 7.53 -14.24
CA SER A 34 8.48 8.68 -14.58
C SER A 34 8.64 8.86 -16.07
N ARG A 35 8.61 10.13 -16.51
CA ARG A 35 9.02 10.53 -17.86
C ARG A 35 10.05 11.65 -17.79
N ALA A 36 11.20 11.44 -18.41
CA ALA A 36 12.33 12.38 -18.39
C ALA A 36 12.73 12.82 -16.96
N GLY A 37 12.71 11.90 -15.99
CA GLY A 37 13.05 12.16 -14.60
C GLY A 37 11.98 12.92 -13.80
N LYS A 38 10.78 13.13 -14.36
CA LYS A 38 9.62 13.69 -13.66
C LYS A 38 8.64 12.57 -13.32
N ILE A 39 8.33 12.43 -12.04
CA ILE A 39 7.38 11.44 -11.51
C ILE A 39 5.96 12.01 -11.69
N GLY A 40 5.09 11.26 -12.36
CA GLY A 40 3.68 11.58 -12.50
C GLY A 40 2.86 11.26 -11.24
N MET A 41 1.65 11.81 -11.14
CA MET A 41 0.78 11.60 -9.98
C MET A 41 0.27 10.15 -9.87
N GLU A 42 0.24 9.42 -10.99
CA GLU A 42 -0.12 8.00 -11.08
C GLU A 42 0.77 7.08 -10.23
N VAL A 43 1.95 7.56 -9.81
CA VAL A 43 2.82 6.87 -8.85
C VAL A 43 2.08 6.54 -7.55
N GLY A 44 1.11 7.37 -7.17
CA GLY A 44 0.29 7.16 -5.98
C GLY A 44 -0.52 5.86 -6.08
N SER A 45 -1.14 5.61 -7.23
CA SER A 45 -1.90 4.39 -7.50
C SER A 45 -0.99 3.16 -7.50
N LEU A 46 0.21 3.27 -8.10
CA LEU A 46 1.15 2.14 -8.15
C LEU A 46 1.72 1.78 -6.77
N ARG A 47 2.07 2.80 -5.95
CA ARG A 47 2.45 2.58 -4.55
C ARG A 47 1.29 2.03 -3.72
N GLY A 48 0.06 2.47 -3.99
CA GLY A 48 -1.16 1.92 -3.37
C GLY A 48 -1.25 0.40 -3.57
N ARG A 49 -1.04 -0.09 -4.80
CA ARG A 49 -1.01 -1.53 -5.11
C ARG A 49 0.07 -2.29 -4.33
N ILE A 50 1.24 -1.69 -4.11
CA ILE A 50 2.30 -2.30 -3.28
C ILE A 50 1.83 -2.47 -1.83
N ILE A 51 1.11 -1.49 -1.28
CA ILE A 51 0.55 -1.58 0.07
C ILE A 51 -0.58 -2.61 0.14
N VAL A 52 -1.48 -2.66 -0.85
CA VAL A 52 -2.52 -3.70 -0.93
C VAL A 52 -1.90 -5.11 -0.98
N ALA A 53 -0.84 -5.30 -1.77
CA ALA A 53 -0.12 -6.58 -1.81
C ALA A 53 0.51 -6.96 -0.46
N LEU A 54 0.97 -5.98 0.34
CA LEU A 54 1.44 -6.21 1.70
C LEU A 54 0.30 -6.69 2.63
N LEU A 55 -0.91 -6.11 2.49
CA LEU A 55 -2.08 -6.54 3.24
C LEU A 55 -2.46 -7.99 2.90
N ILE A 56 -2.52 -8.33 1.61
CA ILE A 56 -2.77 -9.71 1.15
C ILE A 56 -1.70 -10.66 1.70
N TYR A 57 -0.42 -10.26 1.65
CA TYR A 57 0.67 -11.08 2.17
C TYR A 57 0.54 -11.37 3.68
N LYS A 58 0.08 -10.40 4.48
CA LYS A 58 -0.05 -10.54 5.94
C LYS A 58 -1.35 -11.24 6.35
N PHE A 59 -2.46 -10.91 5.70
CA PHE A 59 -3.80 -11.29 6.15
C PHE A 59 -4.49 -12.32 5.26
N GLY A 60 -3.93 -12.67 4.10
CA GLY A 60 -4.57 -13.57 3.13
C GLY A 60 -5.49 -12.81 2.17
N GLU A 61 -5.65 -13.35 0.95
CA GLU A 61 -6.47 -12.75 -0.10
C GLU A 61 -7.96 -12.73 0.28
N GLU A 62 -8.42 -13.76 1.00
CA GLU A 62 -9.80 -13.91 1.46
C GLU A 62 -10.24 -12.82 2.46
N ASN A 63 -9.29 -12.15 3.09
CA ASN A 63 -9.55 -11.11 4.09
C ASN A 63 -9.32 -9.69 3.54
N VAL A 64 -9.00 -9.56 2.24
CA VAL A 64 -8.66 -8.28 1.60
C VAL A 64 -9.47 -8.10 0.32
N GLU A 65 -10.52 -7.28 0.39
CA GLU A 65 -11.34 -6.93 -0.77
C GLU A 65 -10.66 -5.82 -1.58
N THR A 66 -10.20 -6.17 -2.79
CA THR A 66 -9.46 -5.27 -3.69
C THR A 66 -10.28 -4.75 -4.87
N GLU A 67 -11.45 -5.35 -5.13
CA GLU A 67 -12.36 -4.98 -6.22
C GLU A 67 -13.22 -3.75 -5.84
N ILE A 68 -12.53 -2.69 -5.40
CA ILE A 68 -13.14 -1.39 -5.11
C ILE A 68 -13.03 -0.51 -6.36
N PRO A 69 -14.12 0.12 -6.82
CA PRO A 69 -14.06 1.03 -7.95
C PRO A 69 -13.04 2.14 -7.71
N ILE A 70 -12.20 2.45 -8.69
CA ILE A 70 -11.20 3.54 -8.58
C ILE A 70 -11.82 4.94 -8.36
N THR A 71 -13.12 5.06 -8.63
CA THR A 71 -13.92 6.28 -8.40
C THR A 71 -14.52 6.34 -6.99
N GLU A 72 -14.41 5.28 -6.19
CA GLU A 72 -14.92 5.25 -4.83
C GLU A 72 -14.15 6.27 -3.97
N PRO A 73 -14.83 7.23 -3.33
CA PRO A 73 -14.16 8.19 -2.48
C PRO A 73 -13.60 7.51 -1.22
N GLU A 74 -12.32 7.77 -0.95
CA GLU A 74 -11.63 7.45 0.31
C GLU A 74 -11.40 5.96 0.61
N ILE A 75 -12.03 5.03 -0.09
CA ILE A 75 -11.85 3.59 0.08
C ILE A 75 -10.96 3.05 -1.03
N ASP A 76 -9.76 2.59 -0.67
CA ASP A 76 -8.82 1.97 -1.60
C ASP A 76 -8.85 0.43 -1.52
N VAL A 77 -9.24 -0.13 -0.36
CA VAL A 77 -9.33 -1.57 -0.08
C VAL A 77 -10.23 -1.78 1.16
N LYS A 78 -10.82 -2.97 1.35
CA LYS A 78 -11.37 -3.37 2.67
C LYS A 78 -10.57 -4.51 3.28
N LEU A 79 -10.26 -4.41 4.56
CA LEU A 79 -9.52 -5.40 5.35
C LEU A 79 -10.44 -5.95 6.43
N PHE A 80 -10.84 -7.22 6.34
CA PHE A 80 -11.91 -7.79 7.17
C PHE A 80 -13.19 -6.93 7.16
N ASP A 81 -13.64 -6.56 5.96
CA ASP A 81 -14.79 -5.67 5.69
C ASP A 81 -14.65 -4.21 6.18
N GLU A 82 -13.57 -3.86 6.88
CA GLU A 82 -13.30 -2.50 7.33
C GLU A 82 -12.62 -1.68 6.21
N PRO A 83 -13.14 -0.48 5.85
CA PRO A 83 -12.58 0.33 4.77
C PRO A 83 -11.21 0.92 5.15
N VAL A 84 -10.28 0.89 4.21
CA VAL A 84 -8.93 1.44 4.37
C VAL A 84 -8.61 2.40 3.23
N SER A 85 -8.16 3.60 3.61
CA SER A 85 -7.61 4.59 2.69
C SER A 85 -6.09 4.53 2.67
N ILE A 86 -5.50 4.45 1.48
CA ILE A 86 -4.06 4.39 1.27
C ILE A 86 -3.62 5.68 0.58
N LYS A 87 -2.81 6.48 1.28
CA LYS A 87 -2.21 7.70 0.73
C LYS A 87 -0.71 7.64 0.86
N THR A 88 -0.01 8.06 -0.18
CA THR A 88 1.45 8.23 -0.15
C THR A 88 1.80 9.68 -0.38
N LYS A 89 2.79 10.17 0.37
CA LYS A 89 3.31 11.52 0.24
C LYS A 89 4.82 11.46 0.28
N LYS A 90 5.48 12.25 -0.56
CA LYS A 90 6.92 12.46 -0.46
C LYS A 90 7.16 13.51 0.64
N THR A 91 7.96 13.16 1.63
CA THR A 91 8.49 14.13 2.59
C THR A 91 9.69 14.81 1.94
N PHE A 92 9.71 16.14 1.94
CA PHE A 92 10.81 16.95 1.44
C PHE A 92 11.92 17.08 2.48
#